data_AF-A0A2T1G8F6-F1
#
_entry.id   AF-A0A2T1G8F6-F1
#
_cell.length_a   1.000
_cell.length_b   1.000
_cell.length_c   1.000
_cell.angle_alpha   90.00
_cell.angle_beta   90.00
_cell.angle_gamma   90.00
#
_symmetry.space_group_name_H-M   'P 1'
#
loop_
_entity.id
_entity.type
_entity.pdbx_description
1 polymer ?
#
loop_
_entity_poly.entity_id
_entity_poly.type
_entity_poly.pdbx_seq_one_letter_code
_entity_poly.pdbx_strand_id
1 'polypeptide(L)' 'MPIIRQYIAPFIAILVFFAALVAVSARIFLPADMAAPAPIEEPIPPKQAAVVNPMFLGLSYSSFRVR' A
#
# COMPACT_ATOMS: atom_id res chain seq x y z
N MET A 1 27.23 41.31 3.75
CA MET A 1 28.09 40.64 4.75
C MET A 1 27.95 39.12 4.58
N PRO A 2 28.90 38.43 3.95
CA PRO A 2 28.77 37.01 3.55
C PRO A 2 28.74 36.04 4.75
N ILE A 3 29.26 36.45 5.91
CA ILE A 3 29.39 35.64 7.14
C ILE A 3 28.09 34.96 7.58
N ILE A 4 26.95 35.65 7.49
CA ILE A 4 25.66 35.09 7.91
C ILE A 4 25.30 33.88 7.04
N ARG A 5 25.38 34.01 5.71
CA ARG A 5 25.03 32.92 4.81
C ARG A 5 26.08 31.80 4.78
N GLN A 6 27.34 32.12 5.01
CA GLN A 6 28.44 31.15 4.88
C GLN A 6 28.63 30.27 6.10
N TYR A 7 28.22 30.72 7.29
CA TYR A 7 28.38 29.95 8.53
C TYR A 7 27.05 29.60 9.19
N ILE A 8 26.12 30.56 9.26
CA ILE A 8 24.84 30.35 9.96
C ILE A 8 23.92 29.47 9.12
N ALA A 9 23.81 29.72 7.80
CA ALA A 9 22.96 28.89 6.94
C ALA A 9 23.37 27.41 6.89
N PRO A 10 24.66 27.03 6.70
CA PRO A 10 25.04 25.61 6.74
C PRO A 10 24.88 24.99 8.13
N PHE A 11 25.09 25.75 9.20
CA PHE A 11 24.85 25.25 10.56
C PHE A 11 23.35 24.95 10.79
N ILE A 12 22.45 25.84 10.36
CA ILE A 12 21.01 25.62 10.41
C ILE A 12 20.62 24.41 9.55
N ALA A 13 21.19 24.27 8.35
CA ALA A 13 20.92 23.13 7.48
C ALA A 13 21.23 21.79 8.16
N ILE A 14 22.36 21.71 8.87
CA ILE A 14 22.74 20.52 9.65
C ILE A 14 21.74 20.27 10.79
N LEU A 15 21.35 21.31 11.55
CA LEU A 15 20.37 21.17 12.61
C LEU A 15 19.00 20.68 12.11
N VAL A 16 18.52 21.26 11.01
CA VAL A 16 17.26 20.86 10.37
C VAL A 16 17.36 19.44 9.81
N PHE A 17 18.51 19.07 9.23
CA PHE A 17 18.74 17.71 8.74
C PHE A 17 18.63 16.69 9.88
N PHE A 18 19.30 16.92 11.02
CA PHE A 18 19.19 16.02 12.17
C PHE A 18 17.78 15.97 12.75
N ALA A 19 17.11 17.12 12.86
CA ALA A 19 15.72 17.17 13.31
C ALA A 19 14.79 16.39 12.36
N ALA A 20 14.96 16.55 11.05
CA ALA A 20 14.20 15.83 10.03
C ALA A 20 14.51 14.32 10.07
N LEU A 21 15.77 13.93 10.24
CA LEU A 21 16.18 12.54 10.38
C LEU A 21 15.47 11.89 11.58
N VAL A 22 15.52 12.53 12.74
CA VAL A 22 14.83 12.05 13.95
C VAL A 22 13.32 12.00 13.76
N ALA A 23 12.71 13.05 13.20
CA ALA A 23 11.28 13.11 12.97
C ALA A 23 10.79 12.00 12.01
N VAL A 24 11.53 11.74 10.93
CA VAL A 24 11.22 10.68 9.97
C VAL A 24 11.40 9.30 10.60
N SER A 25 12.48 9.08 11.35
CA SER A 25 12.69 7.81 12.06
C SER A 25 11.62 7.59 13.15
N ALA A 26 11.22 8.64 13.87
CA ALA A 26 10.21 8.56 14.92
C ALA A 26 8.81 8.33 14.36
N ARG A 27 8.50 8.82 13.15
CA ARG A 27 7.17 8.72 12.52
C ARG A 27 6.62 7.28 12.50
N ILE A 28 7.47 6.29 12.28
CA ILE A 28 7.09 4.86 12.23
C ILE A 28 6.54 4.38 13.60
N PHE A 29 7.00 4.98 14.68
CA PHE A 29 6.58 4.63 16.04
C PHE A 29 5.36 5.44 16.51
N LEU A 30 4.82 6.36 15.70
CA LEU A 30 3.62 7.10 16.08
C LEU A 30 2.38 6.20 15.90
N PRO A 31 1.47 6.14 16.89
CA PRO A 31 0.25 5.34 16.81
C PRO A 31 -0.60 5.63 15.56
N ALA A 32 -0.55 6.87 15.06
CA ALA A 32 -1.24 7.30 13.86
C ALA A 32 -0.70 6.64 12.57
N ASP A 33 0.59 6.27 12.51
CA ASP A 33 1.19 5.60 11.34
C ASP A 33 0.78 4.11 11.29
N MET A 34 0.53 3.49 12.45
CA MET A 34 0.02 2.12 12.58
C MET A 34 -1.51 2.02 12.54
N ALA A 35 -2.22 3.16 12.49
CA ALA A 35 -3.70 3.19 12.49
C ALA A 35 -4.32 2.90 11.12
N ALA A 36 -3.50 2.65 10.09
CA ALA A 36 -4.00 2.23 8.78
C ALA A 36 -4.74 0.89 8.95
N PRO A 37 -6.06 0.85 8.68
CA PRO A 37 -6.82 -0.39 8.73
C PRO A 37 -6.14 -1.41 7.81
N ALA A 38 -5.83 -2.59 8.34
CA ALA A 38 -5.32 -3.68 7.52
C ALA A 38 -6.28 -3.88 6.34
N PRO A 39 -5.78 -4.10 5.11
CA PRO A 39 -6.62 -4.50 3.99
C PRO A 39 -7.42 -5.74 4.39
N ILE A 40 -8.69 -5.54 4.73
CA ILE A 40 -9.64 -6.62 4.84
C ILE A 40 -9.96 -7.01 3.40
N GLU A 41 -9.43 -8.12 2.94
CA GLU A 41 -9.99 -8.81 1.78
C GLU A 41 -11.48 -9.01 2.10
N GLU A 42 -12.36 -8.31 1.38
CA GLU A 42 -13.77 -8.67 1.39
C GLU A 42 -13.81 -10.16 1.01
N PRO A 43 -14.32 -11.06 1.87
CA PRO A 43 -14.49 -12.44 1.47
C PRO A 43 -15.36 -12.41 0.23
N ILE A 44 -14.81 -12.87 -0.90
CA ILE A 44 -15.55 -12.96 -2.16
C ILE A 44 -16.87 -13.64 -1.82
N PRO A 45 -18.03 -12.95 -1.94
CA PRO A 45 -19.28 -13.59 -1.63
C PRO A 45 -19.39 -14.80 -2.57
N PRO A 46 -19.74 -16.00 -2.06
CA PRO A 46 -19.77 -17.24 -2.85
C PRO A 46 -20.73 -17.18 -4.06
N LYS A 47 -21.45 -16.07 -4.23
CA LYS A 47 -22.34 -15.79 -5.35
C LYS A 47 -21.60 -15.43 -6.66
N GLN A 48 -20.33 -15.02 -6.62
CA GLN A 48 -19.56 -14.73 -7.84
C GLN A 48 -18.87 -15.96 -8.45
N ALA A 49 -18.70 -17.06 -7.69
CA ALA A 49 -18.14 -18.32 -8.21
C ALA A 49 -19.09 -19.04 -9.19
N ALA A 50 -20.36 -18.62 -9.27
CA ALA A 50 -21.37 -19.20 -10.15
C ALA A 50 -21.56 -18.46 -11.49
N VAL A 51 -20.82 -17.38 -11.76
CA VAL A 51 -20.88 -16.64 -13.04
C VAL A 51 -19.58 -16.81 -13.83
N VAL A 52 -18.98 -18.00 -13.74
CA VAL A 52 -18.01 -18.43 -14.75
C VAL A 52 -18.80 -19.17 -15.82
N ASN A 53 -19.10 -18.47 -16.91
CA ASN A 53 -19.88 -18.98 -18.04
C ASN A 53 -19.14 -20.21 -18.64
N PRO A 54 -19.73 -21.42 -18.60
CA PRO A 54 -19.05 -22.64 -19.05
C PRO A 54 -18.65 -22.60 -20.54
N MET A 55 -19.23 -21.68 -21.30
CA MET A 55 -18.90 -21.45 -22.71
C MET A 55 -17.46 -20.96 -22.93
N PHE A 56 -16.84 -20.29 -21.95
CA PHE A 56 -15.45 -19.82 -22.03
C PHE A 56 -14.42 -20.83 -21.52
N LEU A 57 -14.86 -21.87 -20.81
CA LEU A 57 -13.99 -22.88 -20.21
C LEU A 57 -13.72 -24.11 -21.11
N GLY A 58 -14.19 -24.10 -22.37
CA GLY A 58 -13.89 -25.15 -23.34
C GLY A 58 -14.38 -26.57 -22.94
N LEU A 59 -15.14 -26.68 -21.85
CA LEU A 59 -15.71 -27.94 -21.36
C LEU A 59 -16.98 -28.23 -22.14
N SER A 60 -16.78 -28.78 -23.33
CA SER A 60 -17.82 -29.33 -24.19
C SER A 60 -18.52 -30.47 -23.45
N TYR A 61 -19.69 -30.22 -22.86
CA TYR A 61 -20.54 -31.27 -22.30
C TYR A 61 -21.21 -32.03 -23.45
N SER A 62 -20.51 -33.00 -24.02
CA SER A 62 -21.08 -34.04 -24.88
C SER A 62 -22.04 -34.90 -24.04
N SER A 63 -23.30 -34.47 -23.97
CA SER A 63 -24.36 -35.26 -23.33
C SER A 63 -24.72 -36.42 -24.26
N PHE A 64 -24.00 -37.52 -24.10
CA PHE A 64 -24.31 -38.84 -24.65
C PHE A 64 -25.73 -39.23 -24.20
N ARG A 65 -26.72 -38.97 -25.07
CA ARG A 65 -28.11 -39.36 -24.85
C ARG A 65 -28.24 -40.83 -25.22
N VAL A 66 -28.16 -41.69 -24.21
CA VAL A 66 -28.58 -43.10 -24.30
C VAL A 66 -30.09 -43.12 -24.56
N ARG A 67 -30.49 -43.60 -25.74
CA ARG A 67 -31.74 -44.32 -25.99
C ARG A 67 -31.46 -45.44 -26.97
#